data_AF-A0AAU5Z6F9-F1
#
_entry.id   AF-A0AAU5Z6F9-F1
#
_cell.length_a   1.000
_cell.length_b   1.000
_cell.length_c   1.000
_cell.angle_alpha   90.00
_cell.angle_beta   90.00
_cell.angle_gamma   90.00
#
_symmetry.space_group_name_H-M   'P 1'
#
loop_
_entity.id
_entity.type
_entity.pdbx_description
1 polymer ?
#
loop_
_entity_poly.entity_id
_entity_poly.type
_entity_poly.pdbx_seq_one_letter_code
_entity_poly.pdbx_strand_id
1 'polypeptide(L)'
;MGALLAQAPLTATAYQPRDPEPAGVAPPAEPVPSPTEALTTAPSEPVLEQPAARSWSEVVAQVTETSPGDLQVRSADTSAQAASMMRCFKLETENYCLGLGFVDQIPTGAQLRATLSPPERHTDGEVAVEQDIPTGDLTPAAFVAERAAMPKSTRVNAELDEMQTAWDGRAKAGELRLLAESAAPTESGEPSTAQPTPVSPATPQPTPVGPTPTATPPTLPPVTPTRTTPTQETPTPVPPPVNPPAAPVKLPASAYIMKGFQTSQEKGYWCGPATFQSIDWADDNQKDTQASWAKDLGSTTSGTAISAMVQQTNLKTDWDKPAGAYIVQSVSHWNAQTFFTVHQQHLGVYKAPVIEHVQLLKRYFPYLAFNHSGHYQVGRGYDRAKGTIGIYEVFNERRSNSRGNVTDGPKNVPASALFNATLANSFQNIGL
;
A
#
# COMPACT_ATOMS: atom_id res chain seq x y z
N MET A 1 43.57 35.70 24.69
CA MET A 1 42.52 35.21 25.61
C MET A 1 41.46 34.56 24.72
N GLY A 2 41.40 33.25 24.47
CA GLY A 2 41.62 32.11 25.34
C GLY A 2 40.25 31.58 25.77
N ALA A 3 39.50 30.93 24.87
CA ALA A 3 38.18 30.36 25.16
C ALA A 3 38.20 28.85 24.93
N LEU A 4 37.86 28.14 26.00
CA LEU A 4 38.03 26.71 26.24
C LEU A 4 37.02 25.86 25.48
N LEU A 5 37.53 24.75 24.97
CA LEU A 5 36.80 23.55 24.55
C LEU A 5 36.17 22.88 25.78
N ALA A 6 34.86 22.60 25.73
CA ALA A 6 34.21 21.67 26.64
C ALA A 6 33.77 20.43 25.86
N GLN A 7 34.52 19.35 26.04
CA GLN A 7 34.17 18.00 25.60
C GLN A 7 33.23 17.38 26.65
N ALA A 8 32.07 16.90 26.23
CA ALA A 8 31.22 16.06 27.06
C ALA A 8 31.68 14.59 26.96
N PRO A 9 31.82 13.85 28.08
CA PRO A 9 32.23 12.46 28.04
C PRO A 9 31.09 11.54 27.60
N LEU A 10 31.40 10.68 26.62
CA LEU A 10 30.62 9.49 26.28
C LEU A 10 30.75 8.48 27.43
N THR A 11 29.66 8.21 28.15
CA THR A 11 29.58 7.08 29.06
C THR A 11 29.34 5.81 28.27
N ALA A 12 30.40 5.02 28.09
CA ALA A 12 30.31 3.63 27.65
C ALA A 12 29.62 2.81 28.74
N THR A 13 28.44 2.26 28.46
CA THR A 13 27.83 1.22 29.28
C THR A 13 28.60 -0.08 29.07
N ALA A 14 29.29 -0.51 30.13
CA ALA A 14 30.04 -1.74 30.18
C ALA A 14 29.11 -2.96 30.13
N TYR A 15 29.51 -3.91 29.30
CA TYR A 15 28.98 -5.27 29.17
C TYR A 15 28.98 -5.99 30.53
N GLN A 16 27.80 -6.40 31.02
CA GLN A 16 27.69 -7.29 32.19
C GLN A 16 27.87 -8.76 31.77
N PRO A 17 28.73 -9.53 32.45
CA PRO A 17 28.83 -10.98 32.24
C PRO A 17 27.53 -11.69 32.67
N ARG A 18 27.12 -12.69 31.88
CA ARG A 18 26.02 -13.62 32.23
C ARG A 18 26.39 -14.45 33.46
N ASP A 19 25.45 -14.56 34.38
CA ASP A 19 25.52 -15.50 35.51
C ASP A 19 25.49 -16.97 35.03
N PRO A 20 26.14 -17.89 35.77
CA PRO A 20 26.17 -19.31 35.44
C PRO A 20 24.83 -20.00 35.72
N GLU A 21 24.44 -20.88 34.79
CA GLU A 21 23.27 -21.76 34.89
C GLU A 21 23.30 -22.65 36.14
N PRO A 22 22.17 -22.80 36.86
CA PRO A 22 22.02 -23.87 37.83
C PRO A 22 21.73 -25.22 37.14
N ALA A 23 22.44 -26.23 37.62
CA ALA A 23 22.37 -27.61 37.19
C ALA A 23 21.00 -28.29 37.48
N GLY A 24 20.54 -29.05 36.49
CA GLY A 24 19.94 -30.39 36.65
C GLY A 24 18.76 -30.56 37.59
N VAL A 25 17.54 -30.44 37.04
CA VAL A 25 16.34 -31.08 37.60
C VAL A 25 15.82 -32.10 36.59
N ALA A 26 15.58 -33.32 37.06
CA ALA A 26 15.12 -34.47 36.29
C ALA A 26 13.76 -34.23 35.61
N PRO A 27 13.49 -34.84 34.43
CA PRO A 27 12.23 -34.66 33.72
C PRO A 27 11.06 -35.33 34.48
N PRO A 28 9.92 -34.63 34.64
CA PRO A 28 8.68 -35.25 35.09
C PRO A 28 8.08 -36.11 33.96
N ALA A 29 7.39 -37.17 34.34
CA ALA A 29 6.76 -38.14 33.46
C ALA A 29 5.81 -37.50 32.43
N GLU A 30 5.78 -38.09 31.23
CA GLU A 30 4.91 -37.71 30.12
C GLU A 30 3.43 -37.73 30.53
N PRO A 31 2.68 -36.62 30.36
CA PRO A 31 1.24 -36.63 30.52
C PRO A 31 0.58 -37.39 29.36
N VAL A 32 -0.28 -38.35 29.72
CA VAL A 32 -1.15 -39.10 28.81
C VAL A 32 -2.05 -38.11 28.04
N PRO A 33 -2.15 -38.18 26.71
CA PRO A 33 -3.03 -37.31 25.94
C PRO A 33 -4.49 -37.60 26.30
N SER A 34 -5.17 -36.58 26.83
CA SER A 34 -6.63 -36.58 26.95
C SER A 34 -7.26 -36.44 25.55
N PRO A 35 -8.42 -37.06 25.30
CA PRO A 35 -9.08 -37.02 24.00
C PRO A 35 -9.44 -35.56 23.65
N THR A 36 -8.95 -35.12 22.50
CA THR A 36 -9.35 -33.85 21.87
C THR A 36 -10.84 -33.90 21.58
N GLU A 37 -11.65 -33.22 22.38
CA GLU A 37 -13.03 -32.91 22.02
C GLU A 37 -13.00 -32.05 20.75
N ALA A 38 -13.62 -32.57 19.69
CA ALA A 38 -13.82 -31.82 18.46
C ALA A 38 -14.63 -30.56 18.80
N LEU A 39 -14.01 -29.39 18.63
CA LEU A 39 -14.71 -28.12 18.69
C LEU A 39 -15.79 -28.12 17.60
N THR A 40 -17.03 -28.34 18.01
CA THR A 40 -18.22 -28.07 17.19
C THR A 40 -18.19 -26.57 16.87
N THR A 41 -17.71 -26.21 15.68
CA THR A 41 -17.81 -24.87 15.13
C THR A 41 -19.28 -24.48 15.06
N ALA A 42 -19.71 -23.66 16.01
CA ALA A 42 -21.01 -23.02 15.95
C ALA A 42 -21.13 -22.27 14.61
N PRO A 43 -22.28 -22.33 13.93
CA PRO A 43 -22.50 -21.61 12.69
C PRO A 43 -22.23 -20.13 12.93
N SER A 44 -21.27 -19.58 12.19
CA SER A 44 -20.90 -18.17 12.27
C SER A 44 -22.14 -17.33 11.94
N GLU A 45 -22.58 -16.50 12.88
CA GLU A 45 -23.61 -15.51 12.60
C GLU A 45 -23.20 -14.69 11.36
N PRO A 46 -24.13 -14.39 10.44
CA PRO A 46 -23.82 -13.58 9.28
C PRO A 46 -23.30 -12.23 9.76
N VAL A 47 -22.04 -11.93 9.45
CA VAL A 47 -21.44 -10.62 9.71
C VAL A 47 -22.30 -9.60 8.95
N LEU A 48 -22.97 -8.70 9.70
CA LEU A 48 -23.74 -7.61 9.12
C LEU A 48 -22.84 -6.85 8.16
N GLU A 49 -23.15 -6.94 6.85
CA GLU A 49 -22.42 -6.20 5.82
C GLU A 49 -22.55 -4.71 6.14
N GLN A 50 -21.43 -4.03 6.37
CA GLN A 50 -21.45 -2.60 6.63
C GLN A 50 -22.00 -1.87 5.40
N PRO A 51 -22.85 -0.85 5.59
CA PRO A 51 -23.38 -0.07 4.47
C PRO A 51 -22.23 0.62 3.73
N ALA A 52 -22.28 0.58 2.39
CA ALA A 52 -21.33 1.32 1.57
C ALA A 52 -21.44 2.82 1.83
N ALA A 53 -20.34 3.46 2.21
CA ALA A 53 -20.25 4.90 2.34
C ALA A 53 -20.27 5.55 0.94
N ARG A 54 -21.16 6.53 0.76
CA ARG A 54 -21.39 7.30 -0.46
C ARG A 54 -20.99 8.76 -0.33
N SER A 55 -20.55 9.17 0.85
CA SER A 55 -20.02 10.51 1.10
C SER A 55 -18.90 10.47 2.14
N TRP A 56 -18.03 11.48 2.13
CA TRP A 56 -17.00 11.65 3.15
C TRP A 56 -17.59 11.73 4.57
N SER A 57 -18.73 12.41 4.75
CA SER A 57 -19.40 12.46 6.06
C SER A 57 -19.84 11.10 6.57
N GLU A 58 -20.26 10.18 5.68
CA GLU A 58 -20.59 8.82 6.06
C GLU A 58 -19.33 8.03 6.44
N VAL A 59 -18.21 8.21 5.74
CA VAL A 59 -16.91 7.64 6.14
C VAL A 59 -16.50 8.13 7.53
N VAL A 60 -16.57 9.45 7.79
CA VAL A 60 -16.24 10.03 9.09
C VAL A 60 -17.11 9.44 10.21
N ALA A 61 -18.42 9.31 9.95
CA ALA A 61 -19.34 8.69 10.90
C ALA A 61 -18.98 7.22 11.18
N GLN A 62 -18.77 6.43 10.13
CA GLN A 62 -18.39 5.02 10.24
C GLN A 62 -17.08 4.84 11.02
N VAL A 63 -16.03 5.61 10.70
CA VAL A 63 -14.74 5.53 11.40
C VAL A 63 -14.89 5.88 12.89
N THR A 64 -15.62 6.96 13.20
CA THR A 64 -15.80 7.44 14.58
C THR A 64 -16.63 6.47 15.44
N GLU A 65 -17.70 5.92 14.86
CA GLU A 65 -18.62 4.99 15.52
C GLU A 65 -17.98 3.61 15.73
N THR A 66 -17.29 3.09 14.71
CA THR A 66 -16.72 1.73 14.74
C THR A 66 -15.35 1.66 15.39
N SER A 67 -14.63 2.77 15.58
CA SER A 67 -13.35 2.75 16.30
C SER A 67 -13.55 2.27 17.74
N PRO A 68 -12.87 1.20 18.17
CA PRO A 68 -13.04 0.65 19.50
C PRO A 68 -12.60 1.63 20.60
N GLY A 69 -13.21 1.52 21.77
CA GLY A 69 -12.81 2.25 22.96
C GLY A 69 -11.50 1.70 23.56
N ASP A 70 -10.78 2.51 24.33
CA ASP A 70 -9.45 2.13 24.85
C ASP A 70 -9.50 0.91 25.78
N LEU A 71 -10.57 0.76 26.59
CA LEU A 71 -10.76 -0.44 27.41
C LEU A 71 -11.00 -1.69 26.56
N GLN A 72 -11.80 -1.57 25.51
CA GLN A 72 -12.11 -2.68 24.59
C GLN A 72 -10.83 -3.18 23.91
N VAL A 73 -9.98 -2.26 23.42
CA VAL A 73 -8.68 -2.60 22.82
C VAL A 73 -7.76 -3.30 23.81
N ARG A 74 -7.68 -2.82 25.05
CA ARG A 74 -6.81 -3.42 26.09
C ARG A 74 -7.27 -4.81 26.54
N SER A 75 -8.58 -5.07 26.52
CA SER A 75 -9.14 -6.38 26.89
C SER A 75 -9.21 -7.37 25.73
N ALA A 76 -9.04 -6.92 24.49
CA ALA A 76 -9.14 -7.74 23.30
C ALA A 76 -7.92 -8.68 23.17
N ASP A 77 -8.15 -9.92 22.73
CA ASP A 77 -7.08 -10.79 22.28
C ASP A 77 -6.47 -10.29 20.96
N THR A 78 -5.35 -10.90 20.54
CA THR A 78 -4.64 -10.51 19.32
C THR A 78 -5.52 -10.57 18.07
N SER A 79 -6.46 -11.52 17.98
CA SER A 79 -7.36 -11.65 16.83
C SER A 79 -8.38 -10.50 16.79
N ALA A 80 -8.98 -10.19 17.94
CA ALA A 80 -9.93 -9.09 18.07
C ALA A 80 -9.25 -7.72 17.89
N GLN A 81 -8.01 -7.56 18.36
CA GLN A 81 -7.19 -6.38 18.08
C GLN A 81 -6.89 -6.24 16.59
N ALA A 82 -6.47 -7.32 15.91
CA ALA A 82 -6.22 -7.32 14.47
C ALA A 82 -7.46 -6.85 13.68
N ALA A 83 -8.61 -7.49 13.94
CA ALA A 83 -9.86 -7.16 13.28
C ALA A 83 -10.32 -5.72 13.55
N SER A 84 -10.01 -5.17 14.73
CA SER A 84 -10.40 -3.80 15.08
C SER A 84 -9.49 -2.73 14.47
N MET A 85 -8.17 -2.98 14.44
CA MET A 85 -7.17 -2.02 13.95
C MET A 85 -7.00 -2.07 12.42
N MET A 86 -7.28 -3.22 11.79
CA MET A 86 -7.21 -3.44 10.33
C MET A 86 -8.61 -3.61 9.72
N ARG A 87 -9.62 -2.99 10.33
CA ARG A 87 -11.01 -3.08 9.88
C ARG A 87 -11.18 -2.53 8.46
N CYS A 88 -12.23 -3.01 7.81
CA CYS A 88 -12.52 -2.71 6.42
C CYS A 88 -13.79 -1.87 6.28
N PHE A 89 -13.79 -1.03 5.26
CA PHE A 89 -14.85 -0.12 4.88
C PHE A 89 -15.19 -0.35 3.42
N LYS A 90 -16.46 -0.14 3.08
CA LYS A 90 -16.92 -0.17 1.70
C LYS A 90 -17.09 1.27 1.22
N LEU A 91 -16.22 1.70 0.33
CA LEU A 91 -16.18 3.05 -0.25
C LEU A 91 -16.81 2.99 -1.64
N GLU A 92 -18.10 3.35 -1.73
CA GLU A 92 -18.93 3.10 -2.91
C GLU A 92 -18.92 1.62 -3.32
N THR A 93 -18.20 1.25 -4.38
CA THR A 93 -18.07 -0.14 -4.88
C THR A 93 -16.80 -0.83 -4.43
N GLU A 94 -15.84 -0.10 -3.85
CA GLU A 94 -14.50 -0.61 -3.54
C GLU A 94 -14.39 -0.95 -2.05
N ASN A 95 -13.63 -2.01 -1.72
CA ASN A 95 -13.36 -2.35 -0.32
C ASN A 95 -11.98 -1.81 0.06
N TYR A 96 -11.88 -1.14 1.20
CA TYR A 96 -10.63 -0.63 1.75
C TYR A 96 -10.44 -1.11 3.18
N CYS A 97 -9.28 -1.68 3.50
CA CYS A 97 -8.94 -2.12 4.86
C CYS A 97 -7.75 -1.31 5.38
N LEU A 98 -7.87 -0.82 6.62
CA LEU A 98 -6.80 -0.02 7.25
C LEU A 98 -5.47 -0.78 7.25
N GLY A 99 -4.40 -0.10 6.83
CA GLY A 99 -3.05 -0.65 6.66
C GLY A 99 -2.87 -1.55 5.43
N LEU A 100 -3.90 -2.29 5.00
CA LEU A 100 -3.83 -3.19 3.83
C LEU A 100 -4.07 -2.47 2.50
N GLY A 101 -4.90 -1.42 2.49
CA GLY A 101 -5.30 -0.70 1.29
C GLY A 101 -6.59 -1.23 0.66
N PHE A 102 -6.76 -0.95 -0.64
CA PHE A 102 -7.85 -1.48 -1.45
C PHE A 102 -7.69 -2.98 -1.66
N VAL A 103 -8.76 -3.73 -1.41
CA VAL A 103 -8.81 -5.20 -1.53
C VAL A 103 -10.02 -5.62 -2.36
N ASP A 104 -9.87 -6.69 -3.13
CA ASP A 104 -10.99 -7.21 -3.93
C ASP A 104 -12.04 -7.90 -3.05
N GLN A 105 -11.58 -8.56 -1.98
CA GLN A 105 -12.43 -9.23 -0.99
C GLN A 105 -12.03 -8.82 0.41
N ILE A 106 -13.03 -8.59 1.27
CA ILE A 106 -12.80 -8.27 2.68
C ILE A 106 -12.23 -9.50 3.38
N PRO A 107 -11.02 -9.43 3.96
CA PRO A 107 -10.45 -10.53 4.70
C PRO A 107 -11.27 -10.84 5.96
N THR A 108 -11.46 -12.12 6.24
CA THR A 108 -12.01 -12.60 7.51
C THR A 108 -11.08 -12.24 8.68
N GLY A 109 -11.61 -12.22 9.90
CA GLY A 109 -10.78 -12.01 11.10
C GLY A 109 -9.64 -13.04 11.25
N ALA A 110 -9.85 -14.27 10.78
CA ALA A 110 -8.81 -15.30 10.76
C ALA A 110 -7.70 -14.98 9.74
N GLN A 111 -8.05 -14.49 8.56
CA GLN A 111 -7.06 -14.03 7.56
C GLN A 111 -6.28 -12.82 8.08
N LEU A 112 -6.96 -11.83 8.68
CA LEU A 112 -6.29 -10.67 9.30
C LEU A 112 -5.32 -11.08 10.41
N ARG A 113 -5.71 -12.05 11.25
CA ARG A 113 -4.82 -12.61 12.28
C ARG A 113 -3.62 -13.32 11.66
N ALA A 114 -3.82 -14.08 10.59
CA ALA A 114 -2.72 -14.77 9.89
C ALA A 114 -1.71 -13.77 9.30
N THR A 115 -2.17 -12.61 8.83
CA THR A 115 -1.32 -11.51 8.35
C THR A 115 -0.41 -10.94 9.46
N LEU A 116 -0.77 -11.07 10.75
CA LEU A 116 0.10 -10.64 11.85
C LEU A 116 1.28 -11.59 12.09
N SER A 117 1.21 -12.81 11.57
CA SER A 117 2.33 -13.74 11.65
C SER A 117 3.45 -13.28 10.73
N PRO A 118 4.72 -13.33 11.16
CA PRO A 118 5.83 -13.10 10.25
C PRO A 118 5.80 -14.16 9.13
N PRO A 119 6.17 -13.79 7.89
CA PRO A 119 6.16 -14.73 6.78
C PRO A 119 7.11 -15.90 7.07
N GLU A 120 6.70 -17.11 6.67
CA GLU A 120 7.52 -18.32 6.84
C GLU A 120 8.85 -18.16 6.11
N ARG A 121 9.95 -18.42 6.84
CA ARG A 121 11.30 -18.41 6.29
C ARG A 121 11.80 -19.84 6.25
N HIS A 122 11.99 -20.36 5.04
CA HIS A 122 12.70 -21.62 4.88
C HIS A 122 14.17 -21.35 5.18
N THR A 123 14.64 -21.86 6.31
CA THR A 123 16.08 -21.95 6.55
C THR A 123 16.61 -22.99 5.57
N ASP A 124 17.35 -22.56 4.56
CA ASP A 124 18.12 -23.49 3.72
C ASP A 124 19.08 -24.22 4.66
N GLY A 125 18.77 -25.50 4.93
CA GLY A 125 19.53 -26.32 5.86
C GLY A 125 20.96 -26.44 5.39
N GLU A 126 21.90 -25.75 6.05
CA GLU A 126 23.14 -26.31 6.60
C GLU A 126 24.19 -25.26 6.98
N VAL A 127 24.08 -23.97 6.60
CA VAL A 127 25.20 -23.04 6.87
C VAL A 127 24.76 -21.62 7.22
N ALA A 128 25.04 -21.26 8.49
CA ALA A 128 24.95 -19.94 9.11
C ALA A 128 23.54 -19.43 9.47
N VAL A 129 23.43 -18.95 10.72
CA VAL A 129 22.27 -18.23 11.27
C VAL A 129 21.88 -17.13 10.28
N GLU A 130 20.73 -17.30 9.61
CA GLU A 130 20.16 -16.25 8.80
C GLU A 130 19.85 -15.07 9.72
N GLN A 131 20.57 -13.96 9.52
CA GLN A 131 20.36 -12.76 10.32
C GLN A 131 19.14 -12.05 9.77
N ASP A 132 18.08 -12.05 10.56
CA ASP A 132 16.92 -11.20 10.30
C ASP A 132 17.29 -9.75 10.54
N ILE A 133 17.62 -9.04 9.47
CA ILE A 133 17.87 -7.61 9.53
C ILE A 133 16.55 -6.90 9.24
N PRO A 134 15.94 -6.21 10.23
CA PRO A 134 14.79 -5.35 9.98
C PRO A 134 15.22 -4.24 9.00
N THR A 135 14.56 -4.11 7.85
CA THR A 135 14.95 -3.14 6.82
C THR A 135 14.16 -1.81 6.92
N GLY A 136 13.01 -1.83 7.60
CA GLY A 136 12.26 -0.62 7.95
C GLY A 136 10.85 -0.48 7.41
N ASP A 137 10.23 -1.55 6.91
CA ASP A 137 8.78 -1.56 6.72
C ASP A 137 8.07 -1.80 8.05
N LEU A 138 6.93 -1.15 8.26
CA LEU A 138 6.12 -1.41 9.45
C LEU A 138 5.29 -2.67 9.21
N THR A 139 5.61 -3.77 9.88
CA THR A 139 4.87 -5.05 9.76
C THR A 139 3.41 -4.94 10.21
N PRO A 140 2.49 -5.85 9.80
CA PRO A 140 1.09 -5.80 10.25
C PRO A 140 0.95 -5.90 11.77
N ALA A 141 1.76 -6.73 12.43
CA ALA A 141 1.76 -6.84 13.89
C ALA A 141 2.19 -5.51 14.55
N ALA A 142 3.21 -4.84 14.00
CA ALA A 142 3.65 -3.54 14.50
C ALA A 142 2.60 -2.45 14.22
N PHE A 143 1.95 -2.46 13.05
CA PHE A 143 0.84 -1.56 12.74
C PHE A 143 -0.32 -1.70 13.75
N VAL A 144 -0.76 -2.93 14.02
CA VAL A 144 -1.81 -3.20 15.01
C VAL A 144 -1.37 -2.74 16.40
N ALA A 145 -0.15 -3.05 16.81
CA ALA A 145 0.37 -2.66 18.12
C ALA A 145 0.45 -1.13 18.29
N GLU A 146 0.95 -0.41 17.27
CA GLU A 146 1.05 1.05 17.27
C GLU A 146 -0.34 1.69 17.37
N ARG A 147 -1.31 1.25 16.55
CA ARG A 147 -2.69 1.77 16.57
C ARG A 147 -3.42 1.45 17.87
N ALA A 148 -3.21 0.25 18.41
CA ALA A 148 -3.81 -0.19 19.68
C ALA A 148 -3.26 0.60 20.89
N ALA A 149 -2.02 1.07 20.82
CA ALA A 149 -1.39 1.88 21.87
C ALA A 149 -1.88 3.34 21.88
N MET A 150 -2.48 3.82 20.79
CA MET A 150 -2.99 5.20 20.71
C MET A 150 -4.27 5.38 21.57
N PRO A 151 -4.47 6.55 22.20
CA PRO A 151 -5.80 6.93 22.71
C PRO A 151 -6.82 6.98 21.59
N LYS A 152 -8.11 6.68 21.87
CA LYS A 152 -9.18 6.64 20.85
C LYS A 152 -9.21 7.88 19.96
N SER A 153 -9.10 9.08 20.51
CA SER A 153 -9.13 10.32 19.70
C SER A 153 -7.97 10.39 18.70
N THR A 154 -6.76 10.08 19.14
CA THR A 154 -5.57 10.06 18.27
C THR A 154 -5.69 8.96 17.21
N ARG A 155 -6.16 7.77 17.60
CA ARG A 155 -6.39 6.66 16.68
C ARG A 155 -7.40 7.04 15.59
N VAL A 156 -8.56 7.59 15.98
CA VAL A 156 -9.61 8.04 15.04
C VAL A 156 -9.05 9.06 14.05
N ASN A 157 -8.29 10.06 14.51
CA ASN A 157 -7.69 11.03 13.60
C ASN A 157 -6.75 10.36 12.59
N ALA A 158 -5.85 9.49 13.06
CA ALA A 158 -4.92 8.80 12.18
C ALA A 158 -5.61 7.80 11.24
N GLU A 159 -6.81 7.30 11.58
CA GLU A 159 -7.64 6.47 10.70
C GLU A 159 -8.36 7.35 9.67
N LEU A 160 -8.88 8.50 10.07
CA LEU A 160 -9.49 9.46 9.15
C LEU A 160 -8.48 10.02 8.14
N ASP A 161 -7.25 10.28 8.55
CA ASP A 161 -6.18 10.73 7.63
C ASP A 161 -5.89 9.68 6.54
N GLU A 162 -5.84 8.40 6.93
CA GLU A 162 -5.70 7.30 5.99
C GLU A 162 -6.94 7.14 5.10
N MET A 163 -8.14 7.20 5.70
CA MET A 163 -9.40 7.06 4.97
C MET A 163 -9.68 8.22 4.02
N GLN A 164 -9.17 9.43 4.28
CA GLN A 164 -9.25 10.56 3.35
C GLN A 164 -8.46 10.24 2.08
N THR A 165 -7.24 9.71 2.25
CA THR A 165 -6.40 9.30 1.12
C THR A 165 -7.07 8.19 0.31
N ALA A 166 -7.65 7.19 0.98
CA ALA A 166 -8.44 6.14 0.33
C ALA A 166 -9.67 6.72 -0.40
N TRP A 167 -10.43 7.60 0.26
CA TRP A 167 -11.62 8.21 -0.31
C TRP A 167 -11.30 8.94 -1.61
N ASP A 168 -10.25 9.76 -1.64
CA ASP A 168 -9.86 10.54 -2.82
C ASP A 168 -9.36 9.65 -3.96
N GLY A 169 -8.75 8.50 -3.66
CA GLY A 169 -8.22 7.56 -4.64
C GLY A 169 -9.16 6.44 -5.10
N ARG A 170 -10.40 6.36 -4.60
CA ARG A 170 -11.33 5.25 -4.90
C ARG A 170 -11.63 5.03 -6.38
N ALA A 171 -11.67 6.10 -7.18
CA ALA A 171 -11.89 6.00 -8.63
C ALA A 171 -10.74 5.24 -9.31
N LYS A 172 -9.50 5.51 -8.89
CA LYS A 172 -8.30 4.82 -9.36
C LYS A 172 -8.31 3.34 -8.97
N ALA A 173 -8.73 3.02 -7.75
CA ALA A 173 -8.90 1.62 -7.32
C ALA A 173 -9.89 0.87 -8.21
N GLY A 174 -11.03 1.50 -8.55
CA GLY A 174 -12.00 0.94 -9.49
C GLY A 174 -11.42 0.68 -10.89
N GLU A 175 -10.59 1.60 -11.40
CA GLU A 175 -9.89 1.41 -12.69
C GLU A 175 -8.94 0.20 -12.65
N LEU A 176 -8.16 0.05 -11.57
CA LEU A 176 -7.23 -1.07 -11.40
C LEU A 176 -7.96 -2.41 -11.25
N ARG A 177 -9.08 -2.44 -10.53
CA ARG A 177 -9.91 -3.64 -10.41
C ARG A 177 -10.45 -4.07 -11.77
N LEU A 178 -11.02 -3.14 -12.55
CA LEU A 178 -11.49 -3.44 -13.90
C LEU A 178 -10.36 -3.92 -14.83
N LEU A 179 -9.16 -3.35 -14.69
CA LEU A 179 -7.98 -3.81 -15.41
C LEU A 179 -7.63 -5.26 -15.02
N ALA A 180 -7.62 -5.58 -13.72
CA ALA A 180 -7.34 -6.91 -13.22
C ALA A 180 -8.37 -7.95 -13.68
N GLU A 181 -9.67 -7.62 -13.61
CA GLU A 181 -10.78 -8.44 -14.10
C GLU A 181 -10.65 -8.73 -15.60
N SER A 182 -10.25 -7.73 -16.40
CA SER A 182 -10.05 -7.90 -17.84
C SER A 182 -8.84 -8.78 -18.21
N ALA A 183 -7.87 -8.90 -17.29
CA ALA A 183 -6.66 -9.69 -17.48
C ALA A 183 -6.78 -11.12 -16.92
N ALA A 184 -7.84 -11.44 -16.19
CA ALA A 184 -8.11 -12.79 -15.73
C ALA A 184 -8.37 -13.70 -16.95
N PRO A 185 -7.69 -14.85 -17.07
CA PRO A 185 -7.99 -15.80 -18.13
C PRO A 185 -9.46 -16.22 -17.99
N THR A 186 -10.21 -16.14 -19.08
CA THR A 186 -11.60 -16.60 -19.11
C THR A 186 -11.60 -18.10 -18.82
N GLU A 187 -11.88 -18.49 -17.57
CA GLU A 187 -12.07 -19.89 -17.16
C GLU A 187 -13.37 -20.42 -17.79
N SER A 188 -13.37 -20.64 -19.11
CA SER A 188 -14.38 -21.44 -19.82
C SER A 188 -13.96 -21.62 -21.28
N GLY A 189 -13.02 -22.52 -21.50
CA GLY A 189 -12.71 -23.07 -22.82
C GLY A 189 -12.96 -24.58 -22.83
N GLU A 190 -14.19 -25.01 -22.54
CA GLU A 190 -14.65 -26.30 -23.07
C GLU A 190 -14.60 -26.23 -24.61
N PRO A 191 -14.11 -27.27 -25.31
CA PRO A 191 -13.96 -27.24 -26.76
C PRO A 191 -15.33 -27.32 -27.43
N SER A 192 -15.98 -26.17 -27.64
CA SER A 192 -17.19 -26.08 -28.45
C SER A 192 -16.82 -26.10 -29.93
N THR A 193 -16.98 -27.26 -30.55
CA THR A 193 -17.11 -27.41 -32.00
C THR A 193 -18.32 -26.61 -32.48
N ALA A 194 -18.10 -25.38 -32.97
CA ALA A 194 -19.13 -24.63 -33.69
C ALA A 194 -18.56 -23.98 -34.96
N GLN A 195 -19.20 -24.38 -36.04
CA GLN A 195 -19.00 -24.11 -37.45
C GLN A 195 -19.17 -22.62 -37.82
N PRO A 196 -18.51 -22.09 -38.87
CA PRO A 196 -18.58 -20.68 -39.22
C PRO A 196 -19.92 -20.33 -39.86
N THR A 197 -20.55 -19.24 -39.40
CA THR A 197 -21.71 -18.63 -40.06
C THR A 197 -21.31 -17.25 -40.61
N PRO A 198 -21.83 -16.82 -41.78
CA PRO A 198 -21.22 -15.76 -42.58
C PRO A 198 -21.59 -14.35 -42.15
N VAL A 199 -20.67 -13.46 -42.52
CA VAL A 199 -20.74 -11.99 -42.52
C VAL A 199 -22.01 -11.46 -43.17
N SER A 200 -22.63 -10.44 -42.56
CA SER A 200 -23.51 -9.51 -43.27
C SER A 200 -23.26 -8.05 -42.87
N PRO A 201 -23.49 -7.10 -43.81
CA PRO A 201 -22.76 -5.85 -43.87
C PRO A 201 -23.48 -4.69 -43.20
N ALA A 202 -22.68 -3.65 -42.90
CA ALA A 202 -23.06 -2.39 -42.29
C ALA A 202 -24.10 -1.57 -43.07
N THR A 203 -25.00 -0.93 -42.32
CA THR A 203 -25.90 0.13 -42.79
C THR A 203 -25.39 1.49 -42.29
N PRO A 204 -25.32 2.54 -43.13
CA PRO A 204 -24.85 3.86 -42.73
C PRO A 204 -25.95 4.68 -42.03
N GLN A 205 -25.57 5.40 -40.98
CA GLN A 205 -26.42 6.31 -40.21
C GLN A 205 -26.32 7.74 -40.75
N PRO A 206 -27.43 8.50 -40.89
CA PRO A 206 -27.43 9.85 -41.45
C PRO A 206 -27.12 10.93 -40.40
N THR A 207 -26.42 11.97 -40.85
CA THR A 207 -26.12 13.22 -40.14
C THR A 207 -27.35 14.14 -40.11
N PRO A 208 -27.63 14.84 -38.99
CA PRO A 208 -28.47 16.03 -39.00
C PRO A 208 -27.61 17.32 -38.94
N VAL A 209 -27.87 18.21 -39.89
CA VAL A 209 -27.49 19.62 -39.90
C VAL A 209 -28.69 20.44 -39.41
N GLY A 210 -28.48 21.42 -38.52
CA GLY A 210 -29.53 22.37 -38.12
C GLY A 210 -29.07 23.41 -37.10
N PRO A 211 -29.66 24.61 -37.05
CA PRO A 211 -28.91 25.87 -37.16
C PRO A 211 -28.74 26.68 -35.87
N THR A 212 -27.75 27.58 -35.92
CA THR A 212 -27.50 28.70 -35.00
C THR A 212 -28.61 29.75 -35.02
N PRO A 213 -29.06 30.25 -33.84
CA PRO A 213 -29.68 31.57 -33.74
C PRO A 213 -28.86 32.56 -32.88
N THR A 214 -28.76 33.77 -33.39
CA THR A 214 -28.24 34.99 -32.75
C THR A 214 -29.42 35.90 -32.40
N ALA A 215 -29.54 36.36 -31.14
CA ALA A 215 -30.26 37.59 -30.73
C ALA A 215 -29.93 37.89 -29.25
N THR A 216 -29.24 39.00 -28.93
CA THR A 216 -29.73 40.33 -28.48
C THR A 216 -30.12 40.39 -26.99
N PRO A 217 -29.51 41.29 -26.18
CA PRO A 217 -29.76 41.39 -24.73
C PRO A 217 -30.89 42.38 -24.39
N PRO A 218 -31.72 42.13 -23.34
CA PRO A 218 -32.58 43.14 -22.76
C PRO A 218 -31.97 43.76 -21.49
N THR A 219 -32.10 45.08 -21.40
CA THR A 219 -31.89 45.95 -20.22
C THR A 219 -32.92 45.67 -19.12
N LEU A 220 -32.46 45.61 -17.86
CA LEU A 220 -33.29 45.49 -16.65
C LEU A 220 -33.40 46.83 -15.88
N PRO A 221 -34.58 47.16 -15.32
CA PRO A 221 -34.79 48.30 -14.40
C PRO A 221 -34.42 47.97 -12.94
N PRO A 222 -34.30 48.97 -12.04
CA PRO A 222 -33.78 48.79 -10.69
C PRO A 222 -34.83 48.21 -9.74
N VAL A 223 -34.44 47.18 -8.96
CA VAL A 223 -35.29 46.52 -7.97
C VAL A 223 -34.78 46.82 -6.56
N THR A 224 -35.70 47.28 -5.71
CA THR A 224 -35.56 47.58 -4.28
C THR A 224 -35.37 46.29 -3.47
N PRO A 225 -34.53 46.24 -2.41
CA PRO A 225 -34.26 45.00 -1.70
C PRO A 225 -35.33 44.73 -0.63
N THR A 226 -36.10 43.65 -0.82
CA THR A 226 -36.88 43.01 0.25
C THR A 226 -36.11 41.78 0.72
N ARG A 227 -35.81 41.73 2.02
CA ARG A 227 -35.05 40.66 2.68
C ARG A 227 -35.92 39.42 2.86
N THR A 228 -35.70 38.40 2.04
CA THR A 228 -36.29 37.06 2.20
C THR A 228 -35.27 36.10 2.81
N THR A 229 -35.71 35.31 3.78
CA THR A 229 -34.95 34.26 4.47
C THR A 229 -34.48 33.18 3.48
N PRO A 230 -33.24 32.66 3.56
CA PRO A 230 -32.75 31.67 2.62
C PRO A 230 -33.40 30.31 2.87
N THR A 231 -34.12 29.80 1.88
CA THR A 231 -34.48 28.37 1.79
C THR A 231 -33.23 27.62 1.36
N GLN A 232 -32.75 26.72 2.23
CA GLN A 232 -31.63 25.84 1.94
C GLN A 232 -32.10 24.75 0.97
N GLU A 233 -31.89 24.97 -0.33
CA GLU A 233 -32.11 23.95 -1.35
C GLU A 233 -31.03 22.87 -1.22
N THR A 234 -31.46 21.63 -1.03
CA THR A 234 -30.60 20.44 -1.09
C THR A 234 -29.96 20.38 -2.49
N PRO A 235 -28.63 20.38 -2.62
CA PRO A 235 -28.00 20.30 -3.94
C PRO A 235 -28.32 18.94 -4.56
N THR A 236 -28.98 18.98 -5.72
CA THR A 236 -29.18 17.82 -6.59
C THR A 236 -27.79 17.27 -6.98
N PRO A 237 -27.51 15.97 -6.78
CA PRO A 237 -26.26 15.38 -7.21
C PRO A 237 -26.10 15.57 -8.72
N VAL A 238 -25.11 16.37 -9.13
CA VAL A 238 -24.71 16.46 -10.53
C VAL A 238 -23.94 15.18 -10.83
N PRO A 239 -24.42 14.31 -11.74
CA PRO A 239 -23.66 13.13 -12.14
C PRO A 239 -22.31 13.58 -12.70
N PRO A 240 -21.21 12.87 -12.37
CA PRO A 240 -19.89 13.24 -12.88
C PRO A 240 -19.93 13.28 -14.41
N PRO A 241 -19.27 14.28 -15.04
CA PRO A 241 -19.21 14.36 -16.49
C PRO A 241 -18.62 13.06 -17.05
N VAL A 242 -19.42 12.35 -17.85
CA VAL A 242 -18.96 11.19 -18.61
C VAL A 242 -18.08 11.72 -19.73
N ASN A 243 -16.78 11.85 -19.44
CA ASN A 243 -15.81 12.18 -20.46
C ASN A 243 -15.71 11.00 -21.45
N PRO A 244 -15.78 11.24 -22.77
CA PRO A 244 -15.55 10.18 -23.75
C PRO A 244 -14.17 9.54 -23.53
N PRO A 245 -14.03 8.22 -23.71
CA PRO A 245 -12.79 7.52 -23.43
C PRO A 245 -11.65 8.15 -24.23
N ALA A 246 -10.62 8.59 -23.51
CA ALA A 246 -9.42 9.14 -24.12
C ALA A 246 -8.85 8.13 -25.13
N ALA A 247 -8.34 8.63 -26.25
CA ALA A 247 -7.70 7.79 -27.26
C ALA A 247 -6.60 6.92 -26.61
N PRO A 248 -6.48 5.63 -26.96
CA PRO A 248 -5.56 4.72 -26.29
C PRO A 248 -4.12 5.22 -26.39
N VAL A 249 -3.52 5.55 -25.25
CA VAL A 249 -2.12 6.00 -25.18
C VAL A 249 -1.21 4.82 -25.52
N LYS A 250 -0.38 4.99 -26.55
CA LYS A 250 0.57 3.94 -26.97
C LYS A 250 1.64 3.76 -25.89
N LEU A 251 1.63 2.61 -25.24
CA LEU A 251 2.65 2.22 -24.26
C LEU A 251 4.05 2.11 -24.90
N PRO A 252 5.08 2.79 -24.35
CA PRO A 252 6.47 2.61 -24.77
C PRO A 252 6.94 1.15 -24.64
N ALA A 253 7.96 0.77 -25.43
CA ALA A 253 8.60 -0.54 -25.30
C ALA A 253 9.35 -0.68 -23.97
N SER A 254 9.95 0.42 -23.51
CA SER A 254 10.56 0.58 -22.20
C SER A 254 10.39 2.03 -21.77
N ALA A 255 10.33 2.26 -20.47
CA ALA A 255 10.30 3.59 -19.86
C ALA A 255 11.09 3.55 -18.56
N TYR A 256 11.91 4.57 -18.32
CA TYR A 256 12.64 4.73 -17.07
C TYR A 256 12.62 6.19 -16.67
N ILE A 257 12.17 6.44 -15.45
CA ILE A 257 12.06 7.76 -14.83
C ILE A 257 13.10 7.91 -13.72
N MET A 258 13.16 9.10 -13.11
CA MET A 258 13.94 9.40 -11.90
C MET A 258 15.46 9.21 -12.02
N LYS A 259 16.03 9.29 -13.23
CA LYS A 259 17.48 9.08 -13.45
C LYS A 259 18.31 10.02 -12.56
N GLY A 260 19.11 9.44 -11.67
CA GLY A 260 20.07 10.17 -10.83
C GLY A 260 19.56 10.44 -9.41
N PHE A 261 18.34 10.01 -9.08
CA PHE A 261 17.72 10.23 -7.77
C PHE A 261 17.76 9.00 -6.85
N GLN A 262 18.56 7.99 -7.17
CA GLN A 262 18.78 6.87 -6.26
C GLN A 262 19.53 7.32 -4.99
N THR A 263 19.12 6.77 -3.84
CA THR A 263 19.78 6.96 -2.55
C THR A 263 19.98 5.61 -1.86
N SER A 264 20.78 5.59 -0.79
CA SER A 264 20.94 4.43 0.09
C SER A 264 20.37 4.76 1.46
N GLN A 265 19.69 3.83 2.11
CA GLN A 265 19.17 4.07 3.46
C GLN A 265 20.30 4.35 4.46
N GLU A 266 20.08 5.35 5.32
CA GLU A 266 21.05 5.81 6.32
C GLU A 266 21.01 4.98 7.60
N LYS A 267 19.86 4.39 7.92
CA LYS A 267 19.67 3.50 9.07
C LYS A 267 19.08 2.17 8.64
N GLY A 268 19.35 1.12 9.43
CA GLY A 268 18.87 -0.24 9.16
C GLY A 268 17.35 -0.34 8.97
N TYR A 269 16.57 0.50 9.66
CA TYR A 269 15.10 0.51 9.62
C TYR A 269 14.51 1.70 8.82
N TRP A 270 15.28 2.29 7.88
CA TRP A 270 14.88 3.49 7.12
C TRP A 270 14.67 3.24 5.62
N CYS A 271 14.27 2.04 5.21
CA CYS A 271 13.91 1.81 3.80
C CYS A 271 12.75 2.72 3.33
N GLY A 272 11.76 3.00 4.18
CA GLY A 272 10.67 3.96 3.90
C GLY A 272 11.19 5.37 3.61
N PRO A 273 11.86 6.05 4.57
CA PRO A 273 12.45 7.38 4.35
C PRO A 273 13.41 7.46 3.16
N ALA A 274 14.21 6.42 2.90
CA ALA A 274 15.11 6.40 1.75
C ALA A 274 14.37 6.25 0.41
N THR A 275 13.33 5.42 0.38
CA THR A 275 12.44 5.27 -0.78
C THR A 275 11.73 6.59 -1.07
N PHE A 276 11.14 7.21 -0.05
CA PHE A 276 10.43 8.48 -0.20
C PHE A 276 11.37 9.61 -0.62
N GLN A 277 12.57 9.68 -0.04
CA GLN A 277 13.59 10.63 -0.46
C GLN A 277 13.89 10.54 -1.97
N SER A 278 13.97 9.34 -2.53
CA SER A 278 14.19 9.17 -3.98
C SER A 278 12.99 9.69 -4.79
N ILE A 279 11.77 9.44 -4.32
CA ILE A 279 10.51 9.88 -4.95
C ILE A 279 10.39 11.40 -4.95
N ASP A 280 10.60 12.02 -3.78
CA ASP A 280 10.59 13.46 -3.58
C ASP A 280 11.66 14.17 -4.43
N TRP A 281 12.92 13.74 -4.36
CA TRP A 281 13.99 14.38 -5.13
C TRP A 281 13.72 14.32 -6.64
N ALA A 282 13.06 13.28 -7.13
CA ALA A 282 12.73 13.16 -8.54
C ALA A 282 11.53 13.99 -8.99
N ASP A 283 10.70 14.47 -8.04
CA ASP A 283 9.53 15.31 -8.32
C ASP A 283 9.97 16.74 -8.67
N ASP A 284 10.74 17.36 -7.77
CA ASP A 284 11.05 18.79 -7.85
C ASP A 284 12.53 19.14 -7.59
N ASN A 285 13.38 18.12 -7.42
CA ASN A 285 14.81 18.26 -7.15
C ASN A 285 15.11 19.01 -5.83
N GLN A 286 14.14 19.05 -4.91
CA GLN A 286 14.41 19.32 -3.50
C GLN A 286 15.30 18.22 -2.91
N LYS A 287 15.97 18.55 -1.81
CA LYS A 287 16.98 17.69 -1.20
C LYS A 287 16.71 17.41 0.26
N ASP A 288 15.45 17.11 0.56
CA ASP A 288 15.07 16.72 1.90
C ASP A 288 15.80 15.44 2.34
N THR A 289 16.15 15.41 3.61
CA THR A 289 16.96 14.32 4.18
C THR A 289 16.08 13.18 4.64
N GLN A 290 16.64 11.96 4.75
CA GLN A 290 15.89 10.82 5.31
C GLN A 290 15.45 11.08 6.75
N ALA A 291 16.19 11.88 7.51
CA ALA A 291 15.77 12.29 8.86
C ALA A 291 14.53 13.20 8.84
N SER A 292 14.42 14.10 7.85
CA SER A 292 13.21 14.92 7.64
C SER A 292 12.03 14.02 7.28
N TRP A 293 12.22 13.14 6.29
CA TRP A 293 11.17 12.21 5.86
C TRP A 293 10.76 11.22 6.94
N ALA A 294 11.70 10.73 7.76
CA ALA A 294 11.36 9.87 8.89
C ALA A 294 10.42 10.55 9.89
N LYS A 295 10.52 11.88 10.04
CA LYS A 295 9.59 12.65 10.90
C LYS A 295 8.21 12.76 10.24
N ASP A 296 8.16 13.15 8.98
CA ASP A 296 6.89 13.38 8.25
C ASP A 296 6.13 12.06 8.00
N LEU A 297 6.85 10.96 7.76
CA LEU A 297 6.29 9.61 7.60
C LEU A 297 5.95 8.92 8.93
N GLY A 298 6.30 9.52 10.07
CA GLY A 298 6.13 8.90 11.38
C GLY A 298 6.97 7.63 11.58
N SER A 299 8.09 7.49 10.88
CA SER A 299 8.95 6.30 10.91
C SER A 299 9.53 6.07 12.31
N THR A 300 9.33 4.88 12.84
CA THR A 300 9.89 4.45 14.14
C THR A 300 11.00 3.40 13.91
N THR A 301 11.53 2.83 14.99
CA THR A 301 12.40 1.64 14.88
C THR A 301 11.66 0.41 14.35
N SER A 302 10.32 0.41 14.41
CA SER A 302 9.47 -0.64 13.84
C SER A 302 9.28 -0.49 12.33
N GLY A 303 9.70 0.64 11.74
CA GLY A 303 9.59 0.92 10.31
C GLY A 303 8.60 2.01 9.97
N THR A 304 8.11 1.99 8.72
CA THR A 304 7.20 2.98 8.14
C THR A 304 5.94 2.32 7.57
N ALA A 305 4.77 2.88 7.84
CA ALA A 305 3.51 2.40 7.26
C ALA A 305 3.39 2.80 5.78
N ILE A 306 2.87 1.89 4.93
CA ILE A 306 2.67 2.21 3.50
C ILE A 306 1.62 3.29 3.30
N SER A 307 0.61 3.37 4.19
CA SER A 307 -0.38 4.45 4.16
C SER A 307 0.26 5.81 4.39
N ALA A 308 1.27 5.91 5.25
CA ALA A 308 2.04 7.15 5.43
C ALA A 308 2.87 7.49 4.19
N MET A 309 3.50 6.50 3.54
CA MET A 309 4.24 6.70 2.29
C MET A 309 3.33 7.29 1.19
N VAL A 310 2.16 6.66 0.97
CA VAL A 310 1.17 7.10 -0.03
C VAL A 310 0.58 8.47 0.32
N GLN A 311 0.23 8.70 1.59
CA GLN A 311 -0.28 9.98 2.05
C GLN A 311 0.74 11.10 1.78
N GLN A 312 2.01 10.91 2.14
CA GLN A 312 3.03 11.94 1.90
C GLN A 312 3.29 12.13 0.40
N THR A 313 3.19 11.10 -0.44
CA THR A 313 3.30 11.29 -1.90
C THR A 313 2.24 12.27 -2.39
N ASN A 314 0.98 12.06 -1.99
CA ASN A 314 -0.13 12.95 -2.37
C ASN A 314 -0.02 14.36 -1.77
N LEU A 315 0.58 14.52 -0.60
CA LEU A 315 0.67 15.80 0.11
C LEU A 315 1.89 16.64 -0.26
N LYS A 316 3.00 15.99 -0.63
CA LYS A 316 4.32 16.63 -0.71
C LYS A 316 4.94 16.60 -2.09
N THR A 317 4.37 15.83 -3.01
CA THR A 317 4.86 15.72 -4.38
C THR A 317 3.75 16.05 -5.36
N ASP A 318 4.12 16.32 -6.60
CA ASP A 318 3.21 16.54 -7.72
C ASP A 318 2.95 15.26 -8.53
N TRP A 319 3.33 14.08 -8.01
CA TRP A 319 3.14 12.79 -8.70
C TRP A 319 1.68 12.39 -8.87
N ASP A 320 0.78 12.93 -8.04
CA ASP A 320 -0.67 12.74 -8.15
C ASP A 320 -1.26 13.40 -9.40
N LYS A 321 -0.65 14.48 -9.90
CA LYS A 321 -1.14 15.21 -11.08
C LYS A 321 -1.18 14.33 -12.34
N PRO A 322 -0.12 13.59 -12.70
CA PRO A 322 -0.16 12.70 -13.85
C PRO A 322 -0.72 11.30 -13.55
N ALA A 323 -0.67 10.83 -12.29
CA ALA A 323 -1.04 9.47 -11.92
C ALA A 323 -2.43 9.32 -11.29
N GLY A 324 -3.09 10.43 -10.98
CA GLY A 324 -4.18 10.47 -10.00
C GLY A 324 -3.65 10.27 -8.58
N ALA A 325 -4.52 10.45 -7.58
CA ALA A 325 -4.17 10.23 -6.18
C ALA A 325 -3.53 8.84 -5.99
N TYR A 326 -2.38 8.80 -5.33
CA TYR A 326 -1.73 7.57 -4.94
C TYR A 326 -2.62 6.83 -3.94
N ILE A 327 -2.69 5.51 -4.09
CA ILE A 327 -3.43 4.62 -3.21
C ILE A 327 -2.56 3.47 -2.74
N VAL A 328 -2.93 2.88 -1.61
CA VAL A 328 -2.43 1.56 -1.23
C VAL A 328 -3.33 0.52 -1.90
N GLN A 329 -2.76 -0.30 -2.78
CA GLN A 329 -3.50 -1.31 -3.54
C GLN A 329 -2.97 -2.70 -3.20
N SER A 330 -3.85 -3.59 -2.74
CA SER A 330 -3.50 -5.01 -2.59
C SER A 330 -3.34 -5.68 -3.95
N VAL A 331 -2.37 -6.59 -4.04
CA VAL A 331 -2.07 -7.38 -5.25
C VAL A 331 -2.37 -8.86 -5.05
N SER A 332 -3.00 -9.23 -3.93
CA SER A 332 -3.21 -10.63 -3.51
C SER A 332 -3.95 -11.48 -4.55
N HIS A 333 -4.84 -10.88 -5.34
CA HIS A 333 -5.64 -11.56 -6.36
C HIS A 333 -5.16 -11.26 -7.79
N TRP A 334 -4.06 -10.52 -7.93
CA TRP A 334 -3.47 -10.28 -9.25
C TRP A 334 -2.70 -11.50 -9.72
N ASN A 335 -2.28 -11.45 -10.98
CA ASN A 335 -1.25 -12.32 -11.50
C ASN A 335 -0.06 -11.48 -11.98
N ALA A 336 1.06 -12.11 -12.30
CA ALA A 336 2.27 -11.41 -12.72
C ALA A 336 2.07 -10.55 -13.99
N GLN A 337 1.14 -10.93 -14.88
CA GLN A 337 0.82 -10.14 -16.07
C GLN A 337 0.06 -8.87 -15.70
N THR A 338 -0.97 -8.95 -14.86
CA THR A 338 -1.68 -7.78 -14.33
C THR A 338 -0.71 -6.84 -13.61
N PHE A 339 0.10 -7.39 -12.71
CA PHE A 339 1.13 -6.63 -11.99
C PHE A 339 2.04 -5.89 -12.97
N PHE A 340 2.56 -6.56 -14.00
CA PHE A 340 3.42 -5.91 -14.98
C PHE A 340 2.69 -4.86 -15.84
N THR A 341 1.45 -5.10 -16.23
CA THR A 341 0.62 -4.13 -16.98
C THR A 341 0.40 -2.86 -16.17
N VAL A 342 0.09 -2.97 -14.88
CA VAL A 342 -0.07 -1.82 -13.98
C VAL A 342 1.22 -0.99 -13.92
N HIS A 343 2.39 -1.64 -13.79
CA HIS A 343 3.68 -0.95 -13.82
C HIS A 343 3.95 -0.26 -15.16
N GLN A 344 3.58 -0.89 -16.28
CA GLN A 344 3.74 -0.29 -17.60
C GLN A 344 2.88 0.98 -17.76
N GLN A 345 1.65 0.95 -17.26
CA GLN A 345 0.76 2.11 -17.28
C GLN A 345 1.30 3.22 -16.38
N HIS A 346 1.65 2.91 -15.14
CA HIS A 346 2.13 3.90 -14.17
C HIS A 346 3.43 4.57 -14.60
N LEU A 347 4.41 3.76 -15.03
CA LEU A 347 5.77 4.24 -15.33
C LEU A 347 5.90 4.74 -16.78
N GLY A 348 5.06 4.24 -17.69
CA GLY A 348 5.14 4.55 -19.13
C GLY A 348 4.16 5.62 -19.59
N VAL A 349 2.94 5.62 -19.03
CA VAL A 349 1.89 6.59 -19.39
C VAL A 349 1.88 7.75 -18.40
N TYR A 350 1.70 7.45 -17.11
CA TYR A 350 1.66 8.49 -16.06
C TYR A 350 3.05 9.03 -15.75
N LYS A 351 4.11 8.26 -16.07
CA LYS A 351 5.51 8.60 -15.80
C LYS A 351 5.76 8.89 -14.31
N ALA A 352 5.05 8.20 -13.44
CA ALA A 352 5.11 8.38 -12.00
C ALA A 352 5.62 7.11 -11.30
N PRO A 353 6.41 7.23 -10.22
CA PRO A 353 7.02 6.08 -9.55
C PRO A 353 5.99 5.19 -8.85
N VAL A 354 6.39 3.95 -8.56
CA VAL A 354 5.63 3.02 -7.73
C VAL A 354 6.38 2.81 -6.42
N ILE A 355 5.67 2.80 -5.30
CA ILE A 355 6.19 2.39 -3.99
C ILE A 355 6.04 0.87 -3.92
N GLU A 356 7.13 0.16 -4.15
CA GLU A 356 7.14 -1.30 -4.06
C GLU A 356 7.24 -1.71 -2.59
N HIS A 357 6.38 -2.61 -2.14
CA HIS A 357 6.42 -3.15 -0.78
C HIS A 357 6.60 -4.66 -0.84
N VAL A 358 7.84 -5.10 -0.66
CA VAL A 358 8.28 -6.45 -0.97
C VAL A 358 8.80 -7.15 0.28
N GLN A 359 8.95 -8.48 0.21
CA GLN A 359 9.81 -9.22 1.11
C GLN A 359 11.17 -9.43 0.44
N LEU A 360 12.26 -8.96 1.04
CA LEU A 360 13.61 -9.10 0.47
C LEU A 360 14.16 -10.52 0.68
N LEU A 361 13.75 -11.45 -0.19
CA LEU A 361 14.23 -12.83 -0.19
C LEU A 361 15.18 -13.09 -1.36
N LYS A 362 16.26 -13.85 -1.12
CA LYS A 362 17.26 -14.23 -2.13
C LYS A 362 16.66 -14.90 -3.36
N ARG A 363 15.61 -15.71 -3.14
CA ARG A 363 14.90 -16.42 -4.21
C ARG A 363 14.28 -15.47 -5.25
N TYR A 364 13.98 -14.22 -4.86
CA TYR A 364 13.46 -13.19 -5.74
C TYR A 364 14.52 -12.15 -6.13
N PHE A 365 15.46 -11.89 -5.22
CA PHE A 365 16.54 -10.92 -5.39
C PHE A 365 17.91 -11.60 -5.23
N PRO A 366 18.43 -12.24 -6.28
CA PRO A 366 19.66 -13.05 -6.20
C PRO A 366 20.93 -12.24 -5.93
N TYR A 367 20.84 -10.90 -5.90
CA TYR A 367 21.93 -10.03 -5.48
C TYR A 367 22.11 -9.97 -3.95
N LEU A 368 21.14 -10.45 -3.17
CA LEU A 368 21.21 -10.54 -1.71
C LEU A 368 22.09 -11.71 -1.26
N ALA A 369 22.86 -11.54 -0.17
CA ALA A 369 23.55 -12.66 0.48
C ALA A 369 22.65 -13.41 1.47
N PHE A 370 21.72 -12.70 2.11
CA PHE A 370 20.79 -13.19 3.15
C PHE A 370 19.33 -12.84 2.80
N ASN A 371 18.36 -13.59 3.33
CA ASN A 371 16.98 -13.12 3.35
C ASN A 371 16.82 -12.04 4.43
N HIS A 372 15.97 -11.06 4.16
CA HIS A 372 15.64 -9.96 5.06
C HIS A 372 14.13 -9.87 5.25
N SER A 373 13.73 -8.98 6.16
CA SER A 373 12.35 -8.59 6.44
C SER A 373 11.67 -7.90 5.24
N GLY A 374 10.45 -7.39 5.46
CA GLY A 374 9.78 -6.57 4.47
C GLY A 374 10.59 -5.32 4.16
N HIS A 375 10.29 -4.66 3.04
CA HIS A 375 11.12 -3.60 2.49
C HIS A 375 10.35 -2.69 1.54
N TYR A 376 10.69 -1.41 1.54
CA TYR A 376 10.30 -0.47 0.50
C TYR A 376 11.43 -0.19 -0.46
N GLN A 377 11.11 -0.18 -1.74
CA GLN A 377 11.99 0.24 -2.83
C GLN A 377 11.17 1.01 -3.88
N VAL A 378 11.84 1.73 -4.78
CA VAL A 378 11.14 2.53 -5.79
C VAL A 378 11.04 1.75 -7.10
N GLY A 379 9.83 1.52 -7.60
CA GLY A 379 9.57 1.16 -8.99
C GLY A 379 9.75 2.38 -9.89
N ARG A 380 10.73 2.36 -10.78
CA ARG A 380 11.16 3.53 -11.58
C ARG A 380 11.24 3.27 -13.08
N GLY A 381 10.86 2.08 -13.55
CA GLY A 381 10.75 1.83 -14.98
C GLY A 381 10.42 0.39 -15.34
N TYR A 382 10.39 0.09 -16.63
CA TYR A 382 10.19 -1.25 -17.16
C TYR A 382 10.89 -1.46 -18.51
N ASP A 383 11.09 -2.73 -18.87
CA ASP A 383 11.51 -3.18 -20.19
C ASP A 383 10.60 -4.36 -20.63
N ARG A 384 9.76 -4.15 -21.65
CA ARG A 384 8.81 -5.15 -22.14
C ARG A 384 9.48 -6.34 -22.79
N ALA A 385 10.60 -6.12 -23.48
CA ALA A 385 11.30 -7.20 -24.16
C ALA A 385 11.93 -8.16 -23.16
N LYS A 386 12.35 -7.65 -22.00
CA LYS A 386 12.94 -8.46 -20.92
C LYS A 386 11.93 -8.91 -19.87
N GLY A 387 10.72 -8.34 -19.85
CA GLY A 387 9.74 -8.62 -18.80
C GLY A 387 10.21 -8.18 -17.41
N THR A 388 10.95 -7.07 -17.33
CA THR A 388 11.54 -6.60 -16.07
C THR A 388 10.99 -5.26 -15.64
N ILE A 389 10.89 -5.06 -14.33
CA ILE A 389 10.63 -3.78 -13.67
C ILE A 389 11.97 -3.25 -13.14
N GLY A 390 12.27 -2.00 -13.46
CA GLY A 390 13.42 -1.27 -12.97
C GLY A 390 13.13 -0.72 -11.58
N ILE A 391 14.01 -0.97 -10.62
CA ILE A 391 13.88 -0.48 -9.24
C ILE A 391 15.08 0.39 -8.84
N TYR A 392 14.89 1.19 -7.78
CA TYR A 392 15.97 1.65 -6.92
C TYR A 392 15.91 0.89 -5.60
N GLU A 393 16.90 -0.01 -5.41
CA GLU A 393 17.17 -0.69 -4.16
C GLU A 393 17.86 0.30 -3.21
N VAL A 394 17.27 0.54 -2.05
CA VAL A 394 17.81 1.49 -1.06
C VAL A 394 18.61 0.78 0.03
N PHE A 395 18.41 -0.52 0.22
CA PHE A 395 19.14 -1.31 1.20
C PHE A 395 20.53 -1.68 0.70
N ASN A 396 21.53 -1.41 1.54
CA ASN A 396 22.91 -1.84 1.33
C ASN A 396 23.28 -2.87 2.41
N GLU A 397 23.18 -4.14 2.07
CA GLU A 397 23.36 -5.27 3.00
C GLU A 397 24.74 -5.23 3.70
N ARG A 398 25.79 -4.81 2.98
CA ARG A 398 27.16 -4.65 3.52
C ARG A 398 27.23 -3.67 4.69
N ARG A 399 26.37 -2.64 4.72
CA ARG A 399 26.37 -1.65 5.82
C ARG A 399 25.81 -2.22 7.12
N SER A 400 24.88 -3.17 7.02
CA SER A 400 24.23 -3.80 8.17
C SER A 400 24.90 -5.10 8.59
N ASN A 401 25.59 -5.78 7.67
CA ASN A 401 26.31 -7.02 7.90
C ASN A 401 27.60 -7.04 7.08
N SER A 402 28.75 -7.20 7.74
CA SER A 402 30.06 -7.20 7.07
C SER A 402 30.21 -8.32 6.01
N ARG A 403 29.42 -9.39 6.12
CA ARG A 403 29.34 -10.49 5.14
C ARG A 403 28.36 -10.23 3.98
N GLY A 404 27.57 -9.16 4.05
CA GLY A 404 26.58 -8.78 3.06
C GLY A 404 27.16 -8.24 1.75
N ASN A 405 26.36 -8.23 0.70
CA ASN A 405 26.70 -7.66 -0.61
C ASN A 405 26.47 -6.13 -0.64
N VAL A 406 27.07 -5.45 -1.62
CA VAL A 406 26.70 -4.05 -1.93
C VAL A 406 25.48 -4.10 -2.84
N THR A 407 24.29 -3.90 -2.25
CA THR A 407 23.01 -4.21 -2.90
C THR A 407 22.29 -2.97 -3.42
N ASP A 408 22.54 -1.80 -2.87
CA ASP A 408 21.90 -0.53 -3.22
C ASP A 408 22.10 -0.10 -4.68
N GLY A 409 21.19 0.75 -5.16
CA GLY A 409 21.21 1.35 -6.48
C GLY A 409 20.25 0.72 -7.50
N PRO A 410 20.39 1.08 -8.79
CA PRO A 410 19.48 0.63 -9.83
C PRO A 410 19.58 -0.87 -10.11
N LYS A 411 18.43 -1.55 -10.12
CA LYS A 411 18.31 -2.95 -10.58
C LYS A 411 17.21 -3.07 -11.65
N ASN A 412 17.22 -4.17 -12.39
CA ASN A 412 16.09 -4.64 -13.17
C ASN A 412 15.73 -6.03 -12.66
N VAL A 413 14.51 -6.20 -12.19
CA VAL A 413 14.00 -7.43 -11.57
C VAL A 413 12.92 -8.00 -12.49
N PRO A 414 12.89 -9.32 -12.77
CA PRO A 414 11.78 -9.92 -13.50
C PRO A 414 10.45 -9.57 -12.84
N ALA A 415 9.45 -9.16 -13.62
CA ALA A 415 8.17 -8.70 -13.07
C ALA A 415 7.48 -9.79 -12.22
N SER A 416 7.61 -11.06 -12.62
CA SER A 416 7.14 -12.21 -11.85
C SER A 416 7.88 -12.40 -10.51
N ALA A 417 9.19 -12.13 -10.48
CA ALA A 417 9.97 -12.21 -9.24
C ALA A 417 9.58 -11.08 -8.28
N LEU A 418 9.42 -9.86 -8.79
CA LEU A 418 8.97 -8.72 -7.99
C LEU A 418 7.55 -8.92 -7.45
N PHE A 419 6.62 -9.38 -8.30
CA PHE A 419 5.26 -9.73 -7.89
C PHE A 419 5.24 -10.79 -6.78
N ASN A 420 6.01 -11.88 -6.94
CA ASN A 420 6.09 -12.92 -5.91
C ASN A 420 6.76 -12.43 -4.62
N ALA A 421 7.69 -11.46 -4.71
CA ALA A 421 8.26 -10.81 -3.54
C ALA A 421 7.24 -9.93 -2.81
N THR A 422 6.36 -9.23 -3.54
CA THR A 422 5.23 -8.49 -2.96
C THR A 422 4.24 -9.43 -2.29
N LEU A 423 3.87 -10.55 -2.92
CA LEU A 423 2.98 -11.56 -2.32
C LEU A 423 3.57 -12.22 -1.06
N ALA A 424 4.90 -12.30 -0.97
CA ALA A 424 5.59 -12.83 0.21
C ALA A 424 5.64 -11.84 1.38
N ASN A 425 5.42 -10.54 1.14
CA ASN A 425 5.24 -9.57 2.23
C ASN A 425 3.86 -9.75 2.84
N SER A 426 3.73 -9.70 4.16
CA SER A 426 2.46 -9.94 4.85
C SER A 426 1.34 -8.98 4.44
N PHE A 427 1.64 -7.75 3.99
CA PHE A 427 0.63 -6.82 3.50
C PHE A 427 0.16 -7.09 2.07
N GLN A 428 1.02 -7.68 1.22
CA GLN A 428 0.71 -7.97 -0.18
C GLN A 428 0.16 -6.76 -0.96
N ASN A 429 0.77 -5.59 -0.82
CA ASN A 429 0.29 -4.36 -1.44
C ASN A 429 1.43 -3.56 -2.08
N ILE A 430 1.07 -2.52 -2.83
CA ILE A 430 1.96 -1.51 -3.40
C ILE A 430 1.31 -0.13 -3.27
N GLY A 431 2.11 0.94 -3.34
CA GLY A 431 1.63 2.31 -3.38
C GLY A 431 1.77 2.87 -4.79
N LEU A 432 0.67 3.29 -5.42
CA LEU A 432 0.70 3.87 -6.76
C LEU A 432 -0.41 4.87 -7.02
#